data_AF-A0A6M0BGM8-F1
#
_entry.id   AF-A0A6M0BGM8-F1
#
_cell.length_a   1.000
_cell.length_b   1.000
_cell.length_c   1.000
_cell.angle_alpha   90.00
_cell.angle_beta   90.00
_cell.angle_gamma   90.00
#
_symmetry.space_group_name_H-M   'P 1'
#
loop_
_entity.id
_entity.type
_entity.pdbx_description
1 polymer ?
#
loop_
_entity_poly.entity_id
_entity_poly.type
_entity_poly.pdbx_seq_one_letter_code
_entity_poly.pdbx_strand_id
1 'polypeptide(L)'
;MLVEFSVENYRSFRERQTFSMVASNKKTGQDSNSFPMPNVKSLRLLTSAVVYGPNASGKSNLVRAIQTMRRIVLQSATGMQLGSRWNIEPFRLNADCQKRPSCFEIIFIEDNIRYQYAFSLDQERVYEEWLIAYPKGRAQTWFERNYHSEKQDYDWYFGPRLKGEKERIRGFVRPNSLFLSHAAQNNHDQLGNIFEWFRKKLNLIPSSLGSLSFAH
;
A
#
# COMPACT_ATOMS: atom_id res chain seq x y z
N MET A 1 -10.03 -0.61 -7.55
CA MET A 1 -9.16 -1.30 -8.53
C MET A 1 -7.72 -0.84 -8.38
N LEU A 2 -6.74 -1.75 -8.51
CA LEU A 2 -5.32 -1.42 -8.54
C LEU A 2 -4.95 -0.64 -9.81
N VAL A 3 -4.14 0.42 -9.66
CA VAL A 3 -3.59 1.23 -10.76
C VAL A 3 -2.10 1.02 -10.84
N GLU A 4 -1.38 1.24 -9.75
CA GLU A 4 0.07 1.04 -9.67
C GLU A 4 0.44 0.47 -8.31
N PHE A 5 1.49 -0.32 -8.28
CA PHE A 5 2.16 -0.75 -7.05
C PHE A 5 3.66 -0.55 -7.21
N SER A 6 4.27 0.14 -6.25
CA SER A 6 5.70 0.32 -6.20
C SER A 6 6.29 -0.24 -4.91
N VAL A 7 7.49 -0.78 -5.03
CA VAL A 7 8.27 -1.29 -3.90
C VAL A 7 9.74 -0.92 -4.06
N GLU A 8 10.38 -0.50 -2.97
CA GLU A 8 11.82 -0.22 -2.90
C GLU A 8 12.44 -0.91 -1.69
N ASN A 9 13.72 -1.29 -1.82
CA ASN A 9 14.52 -1.86 -0.75
C ASN A 9 13.82 -3.03 -0.05
N TYR A 10 13.34 -4.00 -0.84
CA TYR A 10 12.61 -5.17 -0.36
C TYR A 10 13.06 -6.41 -1.11
N ARG A 11 13.64 -7.38 -0.38
CA ARG A 11 14.12 -8.66 -0.90
C ARG A 11 15.05 -8.51 -2.11
N SER A 12 14.58 -8.84 -3.32
CA SER A 12 15.37 -8.73 -4.55
C SER A 12 15.36 -7.33 -5.15
N PHE A 13 14.53 -6.43 -4.64
CA PHE A 13 14.41 -5.06 -5.14
C PHE A 13 15.27 -4.13 -4.33
N ARG A 14 16.40 -3.68 -4.90
CA ARG A 14 17.22 -2.63 -4.31
C ARG A 14 16.59 -1.26 -4.57
N GLU A 15 16.38 -0.96 -5.85
CA GLU A 15 15.77 0.27 -6.33
C GLU A 15 14.26 0.11 -6.46
N ARG A 16 13.58 1.25 -6.56
CA ARG A 16 12.13 1.29 -6.74
C ARG A 16 11.73 0.57 -8.02
N GLN A 17 10.85 -0.42 -7.89
CA GLN A 17 10.21 -1.10 -9.01
C GLN A 17 8.72 -0.81 -8.99
N THR A 18 8.14 -0.54 -10.17
CA THR A 18 6.72 -0.21 -10.32
C THR A 18 6.05 -1.19 -11.25
N PHE A 19 4.98 -1.82 -10.75
CA PHE A 19 4.01 -2.54 -11.56
C PHE A 19 2.84 -1.60 -11.89
N SER A 20 2.58 -1.35 -13.17
CA SER A 20 1.53 -0.43 -13.63
C SER A 20 0.47 -1.13 -14.47
N MET A 21 -0.79 -0.85 -14.16
CA MET A 21 -1.98 -1.27 -14.90
C MET A 21 -2.43 -0.18 -15.89
N VAL A 22 -1.66 0.90 -16.06
CA VAL A 22 -1.96 1.95 -17.03
C VAL A 22 -1.79 1.40 -18.44
N ALA A 23 -2.86 1.44 -19.24
CA ALA A 23 -2.83 0.95 -20.60
C ALA A 23 -2.01 1.88 -21.50
N SER A 24 -1.26 1.31 -22.43
CA SER A 24 -0.52 2.09 -23.43
C SER A 24 -1.48 2.82 -24.38
N ASN A 25 -1.09 3.99 -24.89
CA ASN A 25 -1.87 4.77 -25.85
C ASN A 25 -1.97 4.14 -27.27
N LYS A 26 -1.53 2.89 -27.47
CA LYS A 26 -1.61 2.21 -28.76
C LYS A 26 -3.08 1.86 -29.08
N LYS A 27 -3.53 2.20 -30.29
CA LYS A 27 -4.93 2.03 -30.76
C LYS A 27 -5.33 0.56 -31.01
N THR A 28 -4.37 -0.34 -31.18
CA THR A 28 -4.61 -1.75 -31.47
C THR A 28 -5.01 -2.53 -30.21
N GLY A 29 -6.25 -3.04 -30.16
CA GLY A 29 -6.75 -3.88 -29.06
C GLY A 29 -7.39 -3.13 -27.88
N GLN A 30 -7.71 -1.84 -28.03
CA GLN A 30 -8.29 -1.02 -26.95
C GLN A 30 -9.67 -1.48 -26.46
N ASP A 31 -10.40 -2.24 -27.29
CA ASP A 31 -11.79 -2.56 -27.05
C ASP A 31 -12.04 -3.78 -26.14
N SER A 32 -11.02 -4.63 -25.86
CA SER A 32 -11.27 -5.90 -25.16
C SER A 32 -10.66 -6.06 -23.76
N ASN A 33 -9.57 -5.36 -23.41
CA ASN A 33 -8.87 -5.56 -22.13
C ASN A 33 -8.50 -4.25 -21.41
N SER A 34 -9.25 -3.17 -21.65
CA SER A 34 -9.05 -1.90 -20.95
C SER A 34 -10.35 -1.12 -20.77
N PHE A 35 -10.44 -0.29 -19.73
CA PHE A 35 -11.57 0.60 -19.50
C PHE A 35 -11.08 2.02 -19.13
N PRO A 36 -11.89 3.07 -19.33
CA PRO A 36 -11.49 4.43 -19.04
C PRO A 36 -11.37 4.68 -17.53
N MET A 37 -10.33 5.41 -17.14
CA MET A 37 -10.14 5.88 -15.77
C MET A 37 -11.27 6.86 -15.38
N PRO A 38 -11.98 6.65 -14.25
CA PRO A 38 -12.94 7.62 -13.76
C PRO A 38 -12.29 8.98 -13.50
N ASN A 39 -12.95 10.06 -13.93
CA ASN A 39 -12.55 11.45 -13.68
C ASN A 39 -11.17 11.88 -14.24
N VAL A 40 -10.51 11.07 -15.07
CA VAL A 40 -9.26 11.45 -15.74
C VAL A 40 -9.42 11.24 -17.25
N LYS A 41 -9.44 12.34 -18.00
CA LYS A 41 -9.50 12.27 -19.47
C LYS A 41 -8.25 11.55 -19.99
N SER A 42 -8.42 10.76 -21.05
CA SER A 42 -7.38 10.06 -21.81
C SER A 42 -6.54 8.98 -21.09
N LEU A 43 -6.81 8.64 -19.82
CA LEU A 43 -6.18 7.49 -19.18
C LEU A 43 -7.10 6.27 -19.22
N ARG A 44 -6.54 5.12 -19.59
CA ARG A 44 -7.21 3.82 -19.55
C ARG A 44 -6.42 2.86 -18.67
N LEU A 45 -7.12 1.93 -18.04
CA LEU A 45 -6.53 0.89 -17.21
C LEU A 45 -6.79 -0.48 -17.80
N LEU A 46 -5.81 -1.36 -17.68
CA LEU A 46 -5.91 -2.76 -18.08
C LEU A 46 -6.81 -3.52 -17.10
N THR A 47 -7.64 -4.43 -17.62
CA THR A 47 -8.43 -5.34 -16.76
C THR A 47 -7.61 -6.55 -16.29
N SER A 48 -6.54 -6.88 -17.00
CA SER A 48 -5.63 -8.00 -16.67
C SER A 48 -4.20 -7.70 -17.12
N ALA A 49 -3.22 -8.27 -16.43
CA ALA A 49 -1.81 -8.18 -16.77
C ALA A 49 -1.08 -9.48 -16.42
N VAL A 50 -0.07 -9.83 -17.22
CA VAL A 50 0.77 -11.01 -17.02
C VAL A 50 2.21 -10.57 -16.84
N VAL A 51 2.85 -11.00 -15.75
CA VAL A 51 4.27 -10.72 -15.47
C VAL A 51 5.09 -11.97 -15.76
N TYR A 52 5.88 -11.94 -16.84
CA TYR A 52 6.80 -13.00 -17.22
C TYR A 52 8.25 -12.54 -17.09
N GLY A 53 9.16 -13.50 -17.01
CA GLY A 53 10.60 -13.23 -16.89
C GLY A 53 11.37 -14.45 -16.42
N PRO A 54 12.71 -14.42 -16.46
CA PRO A 54 13.57 -15.54 -16.04
C PRO A 54 13.33 -15.97 -14.59
N ASN A 55 13.78 -17.16 -14.22
CA ASN A 55 13.85 -17.54 -12.81
C ASN A 55 14.66 -16.51 -12.02
N ALA A 56 14.26 -16.26 -10.77
CA ALA A 56 14.85 -15.23 -9.90
C ALA A 56 14.70 -13.75 -10.35
N SER A 57 13.93 -13.45 -11.42
CA SER A 57 13.69 -12.06 -11.87
C SER A 57 12.81 -11.20 -10.93
N GLY A 58 12.50 -11.67 -9.72
CA GLY A 58 11.71 -10.92 -8.73
C GLY A 58 10.19 -11.06 -8.81
N LYS A 59 9.63 -11.82 -9.77
CA LYS A 59 8.15 -12.00 -9.92
C LYS A 59 7.45 -12.44 -8.63
N SER A 60 7.94 -13.50 -7.99
CA SER A 60 7.39 -13.97 -6.72
C SER A 60 7.58 -12.94 -5.61
N ASN A 61 8.65 -12.15 -5.65
CA ASN A 61 8.89 -11.09 -4.68
C ASN A 61 7.96 -9.89 -4.89
N LEU A 62 7.53 -9.60 -6.12
CA LEU A 62 6.48 -8.60 -6.39
C LEU A 62 5.16 -9.01 -5.72
N VAL A 63 4.73 -10.26 -5.93
CA VAL A 63 3.51 -10.79 -5.27
C VAL A 63 3.65 -10.76 -3.75
N ARG A 64 4.81 -11.18 -3.22
CA ARG A 64 5.08 -11.13 -1.78
C ARG A 64 5.13 -9.70 -1.24
N ALA A 65 5.58 -8.71 -2.01
CA ALA A 65 5.58 -7.31 -1.62
C ALA A 65 4.14 -6.79 -1.47
N ILE A 66 3.26 -7.08 -2.43
CA ILE A 66 1.83 -6.75 -2.35
C ILE A 66 1.18 -7.45 -1.15
N GLN A 67 1.48 -8.74 -0.93
CA GLN A 67 1.00 -9.50 0.24
C GLN A 67 1.48 -8.87 1.54
N THR A 68 2.73 -8.43 1.59
CA THR A 68 3.33 -7.78 2.76
C THR A 68 2.64 -6.46 3.04
N MET A 69 2.48 -5.60 2.03
CA MET A 69 1.77 -4.33 2.19
C MET A 69 0.35 -4.54 2.72
N ARG A 70 -0.42 -5.42 2.06
CA ARG A 70 -1.78 -5.75 2.49
C ARG A 70 -1.82 -6.26 3.93
N ARG A 71 -0.91 -7.17 4.29
CA ARG A 71 -0.84 -7.75 5.64
C ARG A 71 -0.57 -6.67 6.69
N ILE A 72 0.38 -5.77 6.44
CA ILE A 72 0.70 -4.66 7.37
C ILE A 72 -0.53 -3.77 7.54
N VAL A 73 -1.17 -3.34 6.43
CA VAL A 73 -2.39 -2.52 6.48
C VAL A 73 -3.49 -3.19 7.29
N LEU A 74 -3.73 -4.48 7.10
CA LEU A 74 -4.84 -5.18 7.77
C LEU A 74 -4.54 -5.54 9.24
N GLN A 75 -3.28 -5.70 9.63
CA GLN A 75 -2.91 -6.30 10.91
C GLN A 75 -2.16 -5.35 11.86
N SER A 76 -1.68 -4.19 11.41
CA SER A 76 -0.79 -3.36 12.24
C SER A 76 -1.43 -2.79 13.51
N ALA A 77 -2.75 -2.59 13.50
CA ALA A 77 -3.49 -2.09 14.66
C ALA A 77 -3.88 -3.22 15.66
N THR A 78 -4.24 -4.41 15.17
CA THR A 78 -4.85 -5.48 16.01
C THR A 78 -4.02 -6.75 16.12
N GLY A 79 -3.27 -7.11 15.08
CA GLY A 79 -2.53 -8.38 14.99
C GLY A 79 -1.14 -8.34 15.60
N MET A 80 -0.74 -7.20 16.19
CA MET A 80 0.59 -7.00 16.76
C MET A 80 0.49 -6.66 18.25
N GLN A 81 1.17 -7.47 19.06
CA GLN A 81 1.36 -7.19 20.49
C GLN A 81 2.40 -6.08 20.67
N LEU A 82 2.41 -5.45 21.86
CA LEU A 82 3.47 -4.52 22.23
C LEU A 82 4.83 -5.22 22.12
N GLY A 83 5.78 -4.60 21.42
CA GLY A 83 7.11 -5.14 21.18
C GLY A 83 7.24 -6.12 20.00
N SER A 84 6.13 -6.51 19.33
CA SER A 84 6.23 -7.36 18.15
C SER A 84 6.87 -6.62 16.97
N ARG A 85 7.70 -7.32 16.21
CA ARG A 85 8.43 -6.77 15.06
C ARG A 85 7.86 -7.29 13.76
N TRP A 86 7.90 -6.47 12.72
CA TRP A 86 7.57 -6.96 11.39
C TRP A 86 8.73 -7.78 10.82
N ASN A 87 8.43 -8.94 10.24
CA ASN A 87 9.40 -9.66 9.44
C ASN A 87 9.52 -9.03 8.04
N ILE A 88 10.13 -7.84 7.98
CA ILE A 88 10.50 -7.15 6.74
C ILE A 88 11.95 -7.49 6.41
N GLU A 89 12.16 -7.90 5.16
CA GLU A 89 13.47 -8.27 4.64
C GLU A 89 13.90 -7.24 3.59
N PRO A 90 14.78 -6.28 3.94
CA PRO A 90 15.32 -5.34 2.98
C PRO A 90 16.26 -6.02 1.98
N PHE A 91 16.75 -5.28 0.98
CA PHE A 91 17.70 -5.81 0.03
C PHE A 91 19.02 -6.18 0.74
N ARG A 92 19.39 -7.47 0.71
CA ARG A 92 20.47 -8.01 1.56
C ARG A 92 21.88 -7.86 0.99
N LEU A 93 22.04 -7.75 -0.32
CA LEU A 93 23.36 -7.74 -0.98
C LEU A 93 24.09 -6.39 -0.88
N ASN A 94 23.59 -5.45 -0.08
CA ASN A 94 24.21 -4.17 0.18
C ASN A 94 23.98 -3.79 1.66
N ALA A 95 25.05 -3.49 2.39
CA ALA A 95 24.99 -3.24 3.83
C ALA A 95 24.19 -1.98 4.19
N ASP A 96 24.25 -0.94 3.35
CA ASP A 96 23.50 0.30 3.58
C ASP A 96 21.99 0.08 3.41
N CYS A 97 21.59 -0.79 2.48
CA CYS A 97 20.20 -1.17 2.29
C CYS A 97 19.58 -1.83 3.53
N GLN A 98 20.38 -2.55 4.33
CA GLN A 98 19.91 -3.17 5.56
C GLN A 98 19.57 -2.15 6.66
N LYS A 99 20.13 -0.94 6.58
CA LYS A 99 19.88 0.18 7.51
C LYS A 99 18.77 1.12 7.05
N ARG A 100 18.31 0.97 5.80
CA ARG A 100 17.23 1.80 5.23
C ARG A 100 15.89 1.07 5.34
N PRO A 101 14.77 1.79 5.51
CA PRO A 101 13.45 1.18 5.50
C PRO A 101 13.12 0.60 4.12
N SER A 102 12.19 -0.35 4.09
CA SER A 102 11.50 -0.77 2.87
C SER A 102 10.32 0.16 2.61
N CYS A 103 10.13 0.58 1.36
CA CYS A 103 9.06 1.49 0.98
C CYS A 103 8.02 0.75 0.14
N PHE A 104 6.75 0.97 0.47
CA PHE A 104 5.61 0.42 -0.26
C PHE A 104 4.69 1.56 -0.66
N GLU A 105 4.26 1.57 -1.91
CA GLU A 105 3.31 2.53 -2.42
C GLU A 105 2.29 1.85 -3.34
N ILE A 106 1.05 2.28 -3.23
CA ILE A 106 -0.04 1.78 -4.05
C ILE A 106 -0.95 2.91 -4.50
N ILE A 107 -1.24 2.90 -5.79
CA ILE A 107 -2.26 3.74 -6.40
C ILE A 107 -3.44 2.85 -6.74
N PHE A 108 -4.62 3.23 -6.29
CA PHE A 108 -5.84 2.47 -6.54
C PHE A 108 -7.05 3.39 -6.63
N ILE A 109 -8.16 2.82 -7.05
CA ILE A 109 -9.45 3.50 -7.20
C ILE A 109 -10.46 2.86 -6.27
N GLU A 110 -11.18 3.68 -5.52
CA GLU A 110 -12.36 3.26 -4.81
C GLU A 110 -13.43 4.35 -4.95
N ASP A 111 -14.68 3.93 -5.23
CA ASP A 111 -15.82 4.83 -5.47
C ASP A 111 -15.53 5.98 -6.45
N ASN A 112 -14.89 5.65 -7.58
CA ASN A 112 -14.47 6.59 -8.64
C ASN A 112 -13.46 7.67 -8.18
N ILE A 113 -12.85 7.52 -7.02
CA ILE A 113 -11.80 8.38 -6.50
C ILE A 113 -10.47 7.62 -6.56
N ARG A 114 -9.45 8.26 -7.14
CA ARG A 114 -8.08 7.74 -7.10
C ARG A 114 -7.46 8.07 -5.75
N TYR A 115 -6.78 7.09 -5.17
CA TYR A 115 -6.01 7.22 -3.94
C TYR A 115 -4.58 6.80 -4.22
N GLN A 116 -3.65 7.47 -3.54
CA GLN A 116 -2.25 7.11 -3.48
C GLN A 116 -1.91 6.99 -2.00
N TYR A 117 -1.47 5.81 -1.61
CA TYR A 117 -1.13 5.49 -0.22
C TYR A 117 0.25 4.87 -0.18
N ALA A 118 1.08 5.35 0.74
CA ALA A 118 2.42 4.82 0.91
C ALA A 118 2.84 4.82 2.37
N PHE A 119 3.81 3.95 2.65
CA PHE A 119 4.55 3.97 3.91
C PHE A 119 5.94 3.37 3.74
N SER A 120 6.84 3.77 4.62
CA SER A 120 8.17 3.19 4.76
C SER A 120 8.33 2.63 6.17
N LEU A 121 8.93 1.44 6.31
CA LEU A 121 9.14 0.81 7.60
C LEU A 121 10.36 -0.10 7.62
N ASP A 122 10.86 -0.36 8.81
CA ASP A 122 11.74 -1.49 9.10
C ASP A 122 11.03 -2.48 10.05
N GLN A 123 11.81 -3.31 10.75
CA GLN A 123 11.28 -4.28 11.71
C GLN A 123 10.74 -3.61 12.99
N GLU A 124 11.17 -2.39 13.30
CA GLU A 124 10.92 -1.69 14.55
C GLU A 124 9.86 -0.60 14.43
N ARG A 125 9.83 0.15 13.32
CA ARG A 125 8.94 1.30 13.17
C ARG A 125 8.57 1.61 11.73
N VAL A 126 7.48 2.36 11.59
CA VAL A 126 7.10 3.10 10.39
C VAL A 126 7.85 4.43 10.41
N TYR A 127 8.57 4.78 9.35
CA TYR A 127 9.26 6.07 9.27
C TYR A 127 8.39 7.12 8.63
N GLU A 128 7.68 6.76 7.56
CA GLU A 128 6.79 7.66 6.84
C GLU A 128 5.49 6.94 6.55
N GLU A 129 4.37 7.66 6.60
CA GLU A 129 3.07 7.19 6.12
C GLU A 129 2.23 8.36 5.67
N TRP A 130 1.63 8.25 4.49
CA TRP A 130 0.78 9.31 3.96
C TRP A 130 -0.28 8.77 3.02
N LEU A 131 -1.35 9.55 2.86
CA LEU A 131 -2.46 9.25 1.97
C LEU A 131 -2.91 10.51 1.24
N ILE A 132 -2.93 10.43 -0.10
CA ILE A 132 -3.44 11.48 -0.98
C ILE A 132 -4.67 10.95 -1.72
N ALA A 133 -5.76 11.69 -1.65
CA ALA A 133 -6.97 11.44 -2.43
C ALA A 133 -7.05 12.40 -3.63
N TYR A 134 -7.64 11.95 -4.74
CA TYR A 134 -7.83 12.76 -5.94
C TYR A 134 -9.30 12.88 -6.35
N PRO A 135 -10.20 13.37 -5.46
CA PRO A 135 -11.60 13.57 -5.83
C PRO A 135 -11.70 14.58 -6.97
N LYS A 136 -12.43 14.21 -8.04
CA LYS A 136 -12.53 14.99 -9.28
C LYS A 136 -11.15 15.39 -9.86
N GLY A 137 -10.13 14.55 -9.65
CA GLY A 137 -8.78 14.75 -10.15
C GLY A 137 -7.90 15.72 -9.35
N ARG A 138 -8.41 16.37 -8.30
CA ARG A 138 -7.63 17.33 -7.49
C ARG A 138 -6.97 16.65 -6.30
N ALA A 139 -5.65 16.79 -6.19
CA ALA A 139 -4.89 16.24 -5.07
C ALA A 139 -5.34 16.84 -3.73
N GLN A 140 -5.55 15.97 -2.74
CA GLN A 140 -5.87 16.31 -1.37
C GLN A 140 -5.07 15.37 -0.47
N THR A 141 -3.99 15.87 0.14
CA THR A 141 -3.30 15.16 1.21
C THR A 141 -4.27 15.05 2.39
N TRP A 142 -4.64 13.83 2.75
CA TRP A 142 -5.53 13.58 3.89
C TRP A 142 -4.74 13.53 5.18
N PHE A 143 -3.64 12.78 5.19
CA PHE A 143 -2.69 12.80 6.28
C PHE A 143 -1.29 12.46 5.80
N GLU A 144 -0.32 12.86 6.60
CA GLU A 144 1.09 12.51 6.49
C GLU A 144 1.69 12.47 7.89
N ARG A 145 2.61 11.55 8.12
CA ARG A 145 3.48 11.55 9.30
C ARG A 145 4.88 11.14 8.90
N ASN A 146 5.87 11.84 9.45
CA ASN A 146 7.28 11.57 9.21
C ASN A 146 8.02 11.49 10.54
N TYR A 147 8.76 10.41 10.75
CA TYR A 147 9.54 10.18 11.96
C TYR A 147 10.81 11.02 11.95
N HIS A 148 10.98 11.86 12.97
CA HIS A 148 12.19 12.64 13.20
C HIS A 148 13.04 11.99 14.28
N SER A 149 14.19 11.44 13.89
CA SER A 149 15.11 10.73 14.77
C SER A 149 15.63 11.58 15.93
N GLU A 150 15.86 12.87 15.71
CA GLU A 150 16.35 13.79 16.76
C GLU A 150 15.29 14.06 17.84
N LYS A 151 14.03 14.24 17.42
CA LYS A 151 12.90 14.49 18.33
C LYS A 151 12.37 13.20 18.99
N GLN A 152 12.73 12.04 18.45
CA GLN A 152 12.13 10.74 18.77
C GLN A 152 10.59 10.76 18.66
N ASP A 153 10.06 11.56 17.74
CA ASP A 153 8.63 11.75 17.53
C ASP A 153 8.33 11.92 16.03
N TYR A 154 7.05 12.00 15.69
CA TYR A 154 6.56 12.19 14.34
C TYR A 154 6.07 13.63 14.14
N ASP A 155 6.46 14.22 13.03
CA ASP A 155 5.83 15.43 12.53
C ASP A 155 4.57 15.01 11.75
N TRP A 156 3.40 15.39 12.27
CA TRP A 156 2.09 15.03 11.71
C TRP A 156 1.48 16.18 10.92
N TYR A 157 0.89 15.85 9.79
CA TYR A 157 0.04 16.75 9.02
C TYR A 157 -1.31 16.08 8.78
N PHE A 158 -2.39 16.80 9.09
CA PHE A 158 -3.75 16.40 8.76
C PHE A 158 -4.37 17.44 7.83
N GLY A 159 -4.70 17.02 6.61
CA GLY A 159 -5.31 17.91 5.64
C GLY A 159 -6.70 18.38 6.07
N PRO A 160 -7.15 19.55 5.59
CA PRO A 160 -8.47 20.11 5.92
C PRO A 160 -9.64 19.26 5.40
N ARG A 161 -9.36 18.33 4.47
CA ARG A 161 -10.35 17.43 3.86
C ARG A 161 -10.44 16.07 4.54
N LEU A 162 -9.57 15.79 5.52
CA LEU A 162 -9.70 14.63 6.41
C LEU A 162 -10.52 15.04 7.63
N LYS A 163 -11.77 14.56 7.66
CA LYS A 163 -12.74 14.75 8.76
C LYS A 163 -12.58 13.66 9.81
N GLY A 164 -13.30 13.76 10.92
CA GLY A 164 -13.29 12.76 11.99
C GLY A 164 -12.22 13.03 13.07
N GLU A 165 -12.19 12.17 14.08
CA GLU A 165 -11.40 12.33 15.31
C GLU A 165 -9.92 11.95 15.16
N LYS A 166 -9.26 12.48 14.13
CA LYS A 166 -7.87 12.15 13.75
C LYS A 166 -6.85 12.35 14.87
N GLU A 167 -6.99 13.41 15.67
CA GLU A 167 -6.08 13.69 16.81
C GLU A 167 -6.25 12.67 17.94
N ARG A 168 -7.49 12.24 18.23
CA ARG A 168 -7.73 11.19 19.22
C ARG A 168 -7.12 9.88 18.76
N ILE A 169 -7.31 9.54 17.47
CA ILE A 169 -6.78 8.30 16.88
C ILE A 169 -5.24 8.30 16.89
N ARG A 170 -4.61 9.44 16.55
CA ARG A 170 -3.14 9.63 16.61
C ARG A 170 -2.56 9.17 17.95
N GLY A 171 -3.23 9.48 19.06
CA GLY A 171 -2.78 9.10 20.41
C GLY A 171 -2.65 7.59 20.65
N PHE A 172 -3.30 6.75 19.83
CA PHE A 172 -3.21 5.29 19.94
C PHE A 172 -2.22 4.66 18.95
N VAL A 173 -1.64 5.45 18.03
CA VAL A 173 -0.77 4.91 17.00
C VAL A 173 0.61 4.58 17.57
N ARG A 174 0.95 3.29 17.56
CA ARG A 174 2.27 2.80 17.97
C ARG A 174 3.31 3.04 16.87
N PRO A 175 4.61 3.14 17.20
CA PRO A 175 5.68 3.35 16.21
C PRO A 175 5.71 2.30 15.09
N ASN A 176 5.38 1.04 15.40
CA ASN A 176 5.37 -0.07 14.44
C ASN A 176 4.03 -0.24 13.69
N SER A 177 3.05 0.63 13.93
CA SER A 177 1.69 0.48 13.40
C SER A 177 1.25 1.65 12.53
N LEU A 178 0.39 1.39 11.55
CA LEU A 178 -0.10 2.37 10.58
C LEU A 178 -1.28 3.18 11.14
N PHE A 179 -1.29 4.48 10.89
CA PHE A 179 -2.41 5.36 11.20
C PHE A 179 -3.67 4.91 10.45
N LEU A 180 -3.55 4.52 9.18
CA LEU A 180 -4.68 3.99 8.40
C LEU A 180 -5.36 2.80 9.10
N SER A 181 -4.56 1.87 9.65
CA SER A 181 -5.08 0.71 10.36
C SER A 181 -5.82 1.11 11.64
N HIS A 182 -5.23 2.00 12.45
CA HIS A 182 -5.87 2.47 13.68
C HIS A 182 -7.14 3.28 13.41
N ALA A 183 -7.15 4.11 12.36
CA ALA A 183 -8.32 4.86 11.97
C ALA A 183 -9.48 3.94 11.60
N ALA A 184 -9.21 2.86 10.84
CA ALA A 184 -10.23 1.87 10.52
C ALA A 184 -10.79 1.16 11.77
N GLN A 185 -9.94 0.79 12.73
CA GLN A 185 -10.38 0.16 13.99
C GLN A 185 -11.22 1.09 14.87
N ASN A 186 -11.03 2.40 14.72
CA ASN A 186 -11.78 3.42 15.43
C ASN A 186 -12.97 3.94 14.60
N ASN A 187 -13.47 3.17 13.63
CA ASN A 187 -14.63 3.49 12.79
C ASN A 187 -14.53 4.85 12.07
N HIS A 188 -13.33 5.24 11.65
CA HIS A 188 -13.16 6.48 10.89
C HIS A 188 -13.74 6.32 9.48
N ASP A 189 -14.83 7.03 9.14
CA ASP A 189 -15.57 6.86 7.87
C ASP A 189 -14.69 6.85 6.61
N GLN A 190 -13.91 7.93 6.39
CA GLN A 190 -13.11 8.07 5.17
C GLN A 190 -12.00 7.01 5.07
N LEU A 191 -11.24 6.80 6.14
CA LEU A 191 -10.10 5.88 6.17
C LEU A 191 -10.53 4.41 6.27
N GLY A 192 -11.70 4.15 6.85
CA GLY A 192 -12.34 2.84 6.87
C GLY A 192 -12.65 2.34 5.46
N ASN A 193 -13.14 3.19 4.56
CA ASN A 193 -13.38 2.81 3.16
C ASN A 193 -12.07 2.39 2.45
N ILE A 194 -10.99 3.14 2.71
CA ILE A 194 -9.65 2.81 2.17
C ILE A 194 -9.17 1.46 2.72
N PHE A 195 -9.29 1.24 4.02
CA PHE A 195 -8.94 -0.04 4.64
C PHE A 195 -9.76 -1.21 4.07
N GLU A 196 -11.06 -1.01 3.86
CA GLU A 196 -11.96 -2.02 3.29
C GLU A 196 -11.57 -2.39 1.85
N TRP A 197 -11.02 -1.46 1.08
CA TRP A 197 -10.46 -1.76 -0.24
C TRP A 197 -9.32 -2.79 -0.15
N PHE A 198 -8.36 -2.63 0.77
CA PHE A 198 -7.29 -3.61 1.00
C PHE A 198 -7.84 -4.95 1.46
N ARG A 199 -8.90 -4.94 2.28
CA ARG A 199 -9.51 -6.16 2.83
C ARG A 199 -10.24 -6.97 1.75
N LYS A 200 -11.14 -6.31 1.01
CA LYS A 200 -12.13 -6.95 0.12
C LYS A 200 -11.70 -7.01 -1.35
N LYS A 201 -10.93 -6.03 -1.83
CA LYS A 201 -10.67 -5.85 -3.28
C LYS A 201 -9.23 -6.20 -3.67
N LEU A 202 -8.25 -6.05 -2.77
CA LEU A 202 -6.89 -6.53 -3.01
C LEU A 202 -6.76 -8.01 -2.60
N ASN A 203 -7.23 -8.91 -3.47
CA ASN A 203 -7.17 -10.34 -3.21
C ASN A 203 -5.92 -10.98 -3.81
N LEU A 204 -5.27 -11.85 -3.04
CA LEU A 204 -4.05 -12.56 -3.42
C LEU A 204 -4.34 -14.05 -3.33
N ILE A 205 -4.36 -14.73 -4.47
CA ILE A 205 -4.64 -16.16 -4.57
C ILE A 205 -3.31 -16.92 -4.42
N PRO A 206 -3.15 -17.77 -3.39
CA PRO A 206 -1.95 -18.58 -3.23
C PRO A 206 -1.79 -19.53 -4.43
N SER A 207 -0.54 -19.76 -4.85
CA SER A 207 -0.23 -20.71 -5.93
C SER A 207 -0.41 -22.18 -5.53
N SER A 208 -0.66 -22.48 -4.26
CA SER A 208 -0.91 -23.84 -3.77
C SER A 208 -2.41 -24.12 -3.70
N LEU A 209 -2.91 -24.96 -4.61
CA LEU A 209 -4.05 -25.84 -4.39
C LEU A 209 -3.65 -26.92 -3.35
N GLY A 210 -3.34 -26.49 -2.13
CA GLY A 210 -3.14 -27.38 -1.00
C GLY A 210 -4.48 -27.57 -0.31
N SER A 211 -5.17 -28.67 -0.64
CA SER A 211 -6.38 -29.19 0.01
C SER A 211 -7.31 -28.14 0.63
N LEU A 212 -8.30 -27.68 -0.14
CA LEU A 212 -9.57 -27.25 0.44
C LEU A 212 -10.20 -28.46 1.15
N SER A 213 -9.78 -28.70 2.39
CA SER A 213 -10.56 -29.46 3.36
C SER A 213 -11.78 -28.61 3.69
N PHE A 214 -12.88 -28.83 2.98
CA PHE A 214 -14.20 -28.46 3.48
C PHE A 214 -14.43 -29.28 4.75
N ALA A 215 -14.24 -28.67 5.91
CA ALA A 215 -14.84 -29.19 7.13
C ALA A 215 -16.34 -28.87 7.06
N HIS A 216 -17.15 -29.93 7.21
CA HIS A 216 -18.61 -29.91 7.22
C HIS A 216 -19.20 -28.95 8.24
#